data_AF-A0A832RRG3-F1
#
_entry.id   AF-A0A832RRG3-F1
#
_cell.length_a   1.000
_cell.length_b   1.000
_cell.length_c   1.000
_cell.angle_alpha   90.00
_cell.angle_beta   90.00
_cell.angle_gamma   90.00
#
_symmetry.space_group_name_H-M   'P 1'
#
loop_
_entity.id
_entity.type
_entity.pdbx_description
1 polymer ?
#
loop_
_entity_poly.entity_id
_entity_poly.type
_entity_poly.pdbx_seq_one_letter_code
_entity_poly.pdbx_strand_id
1 'polypeptide(L)'
;MGDNRESRREKERENYADRQKSQKQKNRLIAAGVIAGILAIIAFAGYHYYEKITGTGTAMSGPPGAGKLGGEHEHAAILLRIFGDKFNFALPEYQVKSPYIHFESGNGDTIHRHAGNVQLGFLFKSIK
;
A
#
# COMPACT_ATOMS: atom_id res chain seq x y z
N MET A 1 26.34 52.80 -47.39
CA MET A 1 25.02 52.53 -46.75
C MET A 1 24.84 51.01 -46.52
N GLY A 2 25.67 50.40 -45.66
CA GLY A 2 25.68 48.93 -45.43
C GLY A 2 25.52 48.49 -43.96
N ASP A 3 26.03 49.28 -43.02
CA ASP A 3 26.08 48.94 -41.57
C ASP A 3 24.72 48.66 -40.91
N ASN A 4 23.65 49.28 -41.40
CA ASN A 4 22.32 49.13 -40.79
C ASN A 4 21.67 47.76 -41.07
N ARG A 5 22.17 46.97 -42.02
CA ARG A 5 21.60 45.63 -42.32
C ARG A 5 22.26 44.52 -41.52
N GLU A 6 23.57 44.57 -41.29
CA GLU A 6 24.29 43.58 -40.47
C GLU A 6 23.94 43.73 -38.99
N SER A 7 24.01 44.95 -38.45
CA SER A 7 23.64 45.24 -37.07
C SER A 7 22.19 44.84 -36.73
N ARG A 8 21.28 44.92 -37.70
CA ARG A 8 19.88 44.47 -37.54
C ARG A 8 19.77 42.95 -37.51
N ARG A 9 20.56 42.24 -38.33
CA ARG A 9 20.61 40.77 -38.36
C ARG A 9 21.26 40.19 -37.10
N GLU A 10 22.27 40.85 -36.55
CA GLU A 10 22.89 40.46 -35.28
C GLU A 10 21.91 40.62 -34.12
N LYS A 11 21.22 41.76 -34.01
CA LYS A 11 20.17 41.97 -32.99
C LYS A 11 19.03 40.97 -33.09
N GLU A 12 18.62 40.58 -34.30
CA GLU A 12 17.62 39.53 -34.51
C GLU A 12 18.12 38.14 -34.04
N ARG A 13 19.40 37.82 -34.28
CA ARG A 13 20.03 36.57 -33.81
C ARG A 13 20.18 36.52 -32.30
N GLU A 14 20.62 37.60 -31.67
CA GLU A 14 20.70 37.71 -30.20
C GLU A 14 19.31 37.56 -29.57
N ASN A 15 18.30 38.25 -30.10
CA ASN A 15 16.93 38.16 -29.60
C ASN A 15 16.35 36.74 -29.79
N TYR A 16 16.69 36.05 -30.88
CA TYR A 16 16.28 34.66 -31.09
C TYR A 16 16.99 33.69 -30.13
N ALA A 17 18.30 33.86 -29.94
CA ALA A 17 19.09 33.06 -29.02
C ALA A 17 18.62 33.25 -27.56
N ASP A 18 18.33 34.48 -27.14
CA ASP A 18 17.81 34.81 -25.81
C ASP A 18 16.41 34.25 -25.58
N ARG A 19 15.53 34.31 -26.58
CA ARG A 19 14.22 33.66 -26.53
C ARG A 19 14.36 32.15 -26.37
N GLN A 20 15.26 31.52 -27.12
CA GLN A 20 15.50 30.08 -27.03
C GLN A 20 16.11 29.70 -25.68
N LYS A 21 17.01 30.53 -25.12
CA LYS A 21 17.63 30.33 -23.81
C LYS A 21 16.60 30.47 -22.68
N SER A 22 15.73 31.48 -22.74
CA SER A 22 14.66 31.69 -21.76
C SER A 22 13.61 30.58 -21.80
N GLN A 23 13.25 30.07 -22.99
CA GLN A 23 12.36 28.91 -23.13
C GLN A 23 12.98 27.64 -22.53
N LYS A 24 14.26 27.38 -22.78
CA LYS A 24 14.98 26.24 -22.17
C LYS A 24 15.03 26.36 -20.64
N GLN A 25 15.25 27.55 -20.11
CA GLN A 25 15.22 27.78 -18.65
C GLN A 25 13.84 27.56 -18.05
N LYS A 26 12.77 28.06 -18.69
CA LYS A 26 11.37 27.81 -18.27
C LYS A 26 11.06 26.32 -18.25
N ASN A 27 11.40 25.59 -19.31
CA ASN A 27 11.16 24.15 -19.39
C ASN A 27 11.96 23.36 -18.34
N ARG A 28 13.20 23.78 -18.04
CA ARG A 28 13.99 23.20 -16.94
C ARG A 28 13.34 23.42 -15.57
N LEU A 29 12.79 24.60 -15.32
CA LEU A 29 12.07 24.89 -14.07
C LEU A 29 10.78 24.09 -13.95
N ILE A 30 10.01 23.96 -15.03
CA ILE A 30 8.81 23.11 -15.06
C ILE A 30 9.19 21.65 -14.79
N ALA A 31 10.23 21.13 -15.46
CA ALA A 31 10.70 19.77 -15.25
C ALA A 31 11.18 19.53 -13.80
N ALA A 32 11.91 20.48 -13.22
CA ALA A 32 12.31 20.42 -11.81
C ALA A 32 11.10 20.40 -10.87
N GLY A 33 10.07 21.22 -11.14
CA GLY A 33 8.83 21.22 -10.38
C GLY A 33 8.07 19.89 -10.46
N VAL A 34 8.01 19.28 -11.65
CA VAL A 34 7.39 17.96 -11.85
C VAL A 34 8.14 16.88 -11.07
N ILE A 35 9.47 16.85 -11.16
CA ILE A 35 10.30 15.87 -10.42
C ILE A 35 10.12 16.04 -8.91
N ALA A 36 10.12 17.28 -8.41
CA ALA A 36 9.88 17.57 -7.00
C ALA A 36 8.49 17.10 -6.56
N GLY A 37 7.46 17.31 -7.38
CA GLY A 37 6.11 16.81 -7.13
C GLY A 37 6.04 15.29 -7.05
N ILE A 38 6.68 14.58 -7.98
CA ILE A 38 6.75 13.11 -7.97
C ILE A 38 7.44 12.60 -6.70
N LEU A 39 8.59 13.18 -6.35
CA LEU A 39 9.33 12.80 -5.15
C LEU A 39 8.51 13.04 -3.88
N ALA A 40 7.77 14.15 -3.80
CA ALA A 40 6.88 14.44 -2.69
C ALA A 40 5.75 13.40 -2.57
N ILE A 41 5.15 13.00 -3.69
CA ILE A 41 4.11 11.95 -3.70
C ILE A 41 4.69 10.61 -3.23
N ILE A 42 5.86 10.22 -3.73
CA ILE A 42 6.52 8.96 -3.33
C ILE A 42 6.85 8.99 -1.84
N ALA A 43 7.41 10.09 -1.34
CA ALA A 43 7.75 10.24 0.08
C ALA A 43 6.49 10.18 0.96
N PHE A 44 5.42 10.87 0.58
CA PHE A 44 4.15 10.88 1.30
C PHE A 44 3.50 9.49 1.33
N ALA A 45 3.41 8.82 0.18
CA ALA A 45 2.88 7.47 0.07
C ALA A 45 3.73 6.46 0.85
N GLY A 46 5.06 6.57 0.76
CA GLY A 46 6.00 5.72 1.50
C GLY A 46 5.88 5.90 3.01
N TYR A 47 5.77 7.14 3.49
CA TYR A 47 5.54 7.44 4.92
C TYR A 47 4.23 6.84 5.42
N HIS A 48 3.11 7.09 4.71
CA HIS A 48 1.81 6.53 5.10
C HIS A 48 1.78 5.00 5.05
N TYR A 49 2.47 4.40 4.08
CA TYR A 49 2.61 2.95 4.00
C TYR A 49 3.44 2.40 5.17
N TYR A 50 4.55 3.06 5.50
CA TYR A 50 5.41 2.68 6.63
C TYR A 50 4.66 2.81 7.97
N GLU A 51 3.97 3.92 8.20
CA GLU A 51 3.12 4.14 9.38
C GLU A 51 2.03 3.07 9.48
N LYS A 52 1.40 2.68 8.37
CA LYS A 52 0.38 1.62 8.36
C LYS A 52 0.96 0.26 8.76
N ILE A 53 2.18 -0.06 8.32
CA ILE A 53 2.86 -1.32 8.65
C ILE A 53 3.38 -1.31 10.10
N THR A 54 3.92 -0.20 10.57
CA THR A 54 4.63 -0.12 11.86
C THR A 54 3.76 0.36 13.02
N GLY A 55 2.79 1.25 12.77
CA GLY A 55 1.97 1.90 13.80
C GLY A 55 0.65 1.20 14.14
N THR A 56 0.14 0.31 13.28
CA THR A 56 -1.19 -0.33 13.49
C THR A 56 -1.24 -1.83 13.30
N GLY A 57 -0.15 -2.50 12.89
CA GLY A 57 -0.16 -3.95 12.66
C GLY A 57 -1.15 -4.43 11.58
N THR A 58 -1.74 -3.52 10.81
CA THR A 58 -2.78 -3.86 9.84
C THR A 58 -2.19 -3.91 8.43
N ALA A 59 -1.77 -5.11 8.04
CA ALA A 59 -1.67 -5.49 6.63
C ALA A 59 -3.09 -5.54 6.04
N MET A 60 -3.75 -4.40 5.86
CA MET A 60 -5.03 -4.15 5.14
C MET A 60 -6.24 -5.07 5.41
N SER A 61 -6.15 -6.08 6.28
CA SER A 61 -7.13 -7.17 6.39
C SER A 61 -7.23 -7.78 7.79
N GLY A 62 -6.36 -7.38 8.72
CA GLY A 62 -6.40 -7.84 10.11
C GLY A 62 -7.36 -7.06 10.99
N PRO A 63 -7.78 -7.61 12.14
CA PRO A 63 -8.62 -6.89 13.09
C PRO A 63 -7.85 -5.71 13.72
N PRO A 64 -8.56 -4.63 14.16
CA PRO A 64 -7.93 -3.50 14.84
C PRO A 64 -7.09 -3.95 16.04
N GLY A 65 -5.85 -3.49 16.11
CA GLY A 65 -4.93 -3.82 17.20
C GLY A 65 -4.29 -5.21 17.12
N ALA A 66 -4.53 -5.96 16.03
CA ALA A 66 -3.79 -7.20 15.80
C ALA A 66 -2.28 -6.95 15.74
N GLY A 67 -1.53 -7.90 16.29
CA GLY A 67 -0.08 -7.93 16.18
C GLY A 67 0.38 -8.15 14.73
N LYS A 68 1.70 -8.14 14.53
CA LYS A 68 2.30 -8.41 13.23
C LYS A 68 1.88 -9.80 12.73
N LEU A 69 1.38 -9.87 11.50
CA LEU A 69 1.10 -11.12 10.81
C LEU A 69 2.39 -11.96 10.67
N GLY A 70 2.30 -13.24 11.00
CA GLY A 70 3.45 -14.15 11.09
C GLY A 70 4.32 -13.94 12.35
N GLY A 71 3.85 -13.14 13.31
CA GLY A 71 4.46 -12.97 14.63
C GLY A 71 4.09 -14.12 15.57
N GLU A 72 3.29 -13.84 16.61
CA GLU A 72 2.75 -14.88 17.49
C GLU A 72 1.94 -15.90 16.68
N HIS A 73 2.16 -17.19 16.96
CA HIS A 73 1.47 -18.29 16.31
C HIS A 73 0.98 -19.27 17.38
N GLU A 74 -0.35 -19.42 17.48
CA GLU A 74 -0.98 -20.27 18.48
C GLU A 74 -2.09 -21.13 17.86
N HIS A 75 -2.29 -22.31 18.44
CA HIS A 75 -3.36 -23.23 18.08
C HIS A 75 -4.33 -23.41 19.25
N ALA A 76 -5.62 -23.51 18.95
CA ALA A 76 -6.65 -23.81 19.94
C ALA A 76 -7.62 -24.86 19.41
N ALA A 77 -8.05 -25.78 20.26
CA ALA A 77 -9.08 -26.75 19.91
C ALA A 77 -10.49 -26.15 20.06
N ILE A 78 -11.44 -26.56 19.21
CA ILE A 78 -12.84 -26.16 19.32
C ILE A 78 -13.79 -27.32 19.03
N LEU A 79 -14.90 -27.37 19.76
CA LEU A 79 -16.05 -28.21 19.49
C LEU A 79 -17.31 -27.35 19.52
N LEU A 80 -18.00 -27.25 18.38
CA LEU A 80 -19.31 -26.62 18.27
C LEU A 80 -20.36 -27.67 17.95
N ARG A 81 -21.47 -27.67 18.70
CA ARG A 81 -22.64 -28.49 18.41
C ARG A 81 -23.86 -27.61 18.22
N ILE A 82 -24.62 -27.85 17.15
CA ILE A 82 -25.89 -27.18 16.86
C ILE A 82 -26.96 -28.27 16.87
N PHE A 83 -27.94 -28.15 17.77
CA PHE A 83 -28.98 -29.16 18.01
C PHE A 83 -28.45 -30.59 18.29
N GLY A 84 -27.23 -30.70 18.82
CA GLY A 84 -26.58 -31.98 19.13
C GLY A 84 -25.61 -32.45 18.05
N ASP A 85 -25.74 -31.98 16.81
CA ASP A 85 -24.85 -32.32 15.71
C ASP A 85 -23.57 -31.50 15.74
N LYS A 86 -22.43 -32.15 15.50
CA LYS A 86 -21.14 -31.46 15.41
C LYS A 86 -21.13 -30.58 14.16
N PHE A 87 -20.89 -29.29 14.34
CA PHE A 87 -20.72 -28.38 13.22
C PHE A 87 -19.38 -28.66 12.53
N ASN A 88 -19.40 -28.75 11.20
CA ASN A 88 -18.26 -29.21 10.42
C ASN A 88 -17.47 -28.04 9.82
N PHE A 89 -16.50 -27.50 10.56
CA PHE A 89 -15.57 -26.49 10.04
C PHE A 89 -14.53 -27.03 9.06
N ALA A 90 -14.48 -28.36 8.79
CA ALA A 90 -13.56 -28.92 7.79
C ALA A 90 -14.00 -28.64 6.34
N LEU A 91 -15.24 -28.18 6.13
CA LEU A 91 -15.74 -27.87 4.79
C LEU A 91 -14.92 -26.73 4.15
N PRO A 92 -14.68 -26.77 2.83
CA PRO A 92 -13.86 -25.75 2.13
C PRO A 92 -14.32 -24.32 2.36
N GLU A 93 -15.62 -24.11 2.59
CA GLU A 93 -16.23 -22.81 2.89
C GLU A 93 -15.82 -22.22 4.25
N TYR A 94 -15.10 -22.94 5.10
CA TYR A 94 -14.62 -22.46 6.41
C TYR A 94 -13.09 -22.36 6.49
N GLN A 95 -12.40 -22.84 5.47
CA GLN A 95 -10.94 -22.99 5.46
C GLN A 95 -10.26 -21.70 4.97
N VAL A 96 -9.16 -21.31 5.62
CA VAL A 96 -8.24 -20.23 5.21
C VAL A 96 -8.95 -18.92 4.83
N LYS A 97 -9.97 -18.53 5.62
CA LYS A 97 -10.78 -17.33 5.36
C LYS A 97 -10.12 -16.01 5.75
N SER A 98 -9.12 -16.08 6.62
CA SER A 98 -8.36 -14.92 7.06
C SER A 98 -6.92 -15.34 7.31
N PRO A 99 -5.93 -14.59 6.84
CA PRO A 99 -4.53 -14.91 7.11
C PRO A 99 -4.16 -14.77 8.60
N TYR A 100 -4.98 -14.07 9.39
CA TYR A 100 -4.72 -13.81 10.82
C TYR A 100 -5.24 -14.94 11.73
N ILE A 101 -6.37 -15.54 11.39
CA ILE A 101 -7.00 -16.61 12.17
C ILE A 101 -7.93 -17.47 11.28
N HIS A 102 -7.74 -18.78 11.23
CA HIS A 102 -8.49 -19.67 10.32
C HIS A 102 -8.48 -21.14 10.74
N PHE A 103 -9.26 -21.95 10.02
CA PHE A 103 -9.12 -23.40 9.94
C PHE A 103 -8.32 -23.78 8.69
N GLU A 104 -7.53 -24.86 8.73
CA GLU A 104 -6.72 -25.29 7.57
C GLU A 104 -6.60 -26.82 7.46
N SER A 105 -6.09 -27.28 6.31
CA SER A 105 -5.81 -28.69 6.02
C SER A 105 -7.01 -29.63 6.12
N GLY A 106 -8.22 -29.11 6.00
CA GLY A 106 -9.45 -29.90 6.21
C GLY A 106 -9.65 -30.29 7.67
N ASN A 107 -8.95 -29.65 8.61
CA ASN A 107 -9.17 -29.81 10.04
C ASN A 107 -10.10 -28.69 10.54
N GLY A 108 -11.29 -29.07 10.98
CA GLY A 108 -12.29 -28.16 11.57
C GLY A 108 -12.23 -28.06 13.09
N ASP A 109 -11.33 -28.79 13.74
CA ASP A 109 -11.27 -28.91 15.20
C ASP A 109 -10.14 -28.06 15.79
N THR A 110 -9.28 -27.48 14.95
CA THR A 110 -8.15 -26.65 15.36
C THR A 110 -8.21 -25.29 14.69
N ILE A 111 -8.18 -24.25 15.51
CA ILE A 111 -8.07 -22.86 15.09
C ILE A 111 -6.59 -22.50 15.05
N HIS A 112 -6.15 -21.96 13.93
CA HIS A 112 -4.81 -21.45 13.71
C HIS A 112 -4.84 -19.92 13.81
N ARG A 113 -4.02 -19.33 14.68
CA ARG A 113 -3.89 -17.87 14.84
C ARG A 113 -2.46 -17.46 14.53
N HIS A 114 -2.24 -16.62 13.52
CA HIS A 114 -0.90 -16.22 13.04
C HIS A 114 -0.53 -14.77 13.41
N ALA A 115 -1.18 -14.19 14.41
CA ALA A 115 -0.81 -12.91 14.98
C ALA A 115 -1.31 -12.78 16.43
N GLY A 116 -0.61 -11.96 17.22
CA GLY A 116 -1.03 -11.62 18.57
C GLY A 116 -2.27 -10.74 18.58
N ASN A 117 -2.96 -10.69 19.71
CA ASN A 117 -4.16 -9.85 19.92
C ASN A 117 -5.30 -10.03 18.88
N VAL A 118 -5.36 -11.18 18.20
CA VAL A 118 -6.50 -11.53 17.34
C VAL A 118 -7.56 -12.24 18.17
N GLN A 119 -8.76 -11.66 18.24
CA GLN A 119 -9.87 -12.19 19.01
C GLN A 119 -10.60 -13.30 18.27
N LEU A 120 -11.10 -14.30 19.02
CA LEU A 120 -11.91 -15.39 18.46
C LEU A 120 -13.14 -14.89 17.68
N GLY A 121 -13.77 -13.79 18.11
CA GLY A 121 -14.90 -13.20 17.38
C GLY A 121 -14.56 -12.78 15.95
N PHE A 122 -13.29 -12.49 15.63
CA PHE A 122 -12.86 -12.17 14.28
C PHE A 122 -12.84 -13.40 13.36
N LEU A 123 -12.52 -14.60 13.89
CA LEU A 123 -12.61 -15.86 13.13
C LEU A 123 -14.01 -16.02 12.54
N PHE A 124 -15.05 -15.94 13.36
CA PHE A 124 -16.43 -16.11 12.91
C PHE A 124 -16.91 -14.99 11.98
N LYS A 125 -16.38 -13.77 12.12
CA LYS A 125 -16.68 -12.67 11.18
C LYS A 125 -16.00 -12.85 9.82
N SER A 126 -14.86 -13.53 9.77
CA SER A 126 -14.13 -13.81 8.52
C SER A 126 -14.77 -14.93 7.71
N ILE A 127 -15.49 -15.83 8.39
CA ILE A 127 -16.28 -16.90 7.78
C ILE A 127 -17.59 -16.27 7.27
N LYS A 128 -17.67 -16.08 5.95
CA LYS A 128 -18.86 -15.62 5.21
C LYS A 128 -19.13 -16.55 4.04
#